data_AF-A0AAR5PEL7-F1
#
_entry.id   AF-A0AAR5PEL7-F1
#
_cell.length_a   1.000
_cell.length_b   1.000
_cell.length_c   1.000
_cell.angle_alpha   90.00
_cell.angle_beta   90.00
_cell.angle_gamma   90.00
#
_symmetry.space_group_name_H-M   'P 1'
#
loop_
_entity.id
_entity.type
_entity.pdbx_description
1 polymer ?
#
loop_
_entity_poly.entity_id
_entity_poly.type
_entity_poly.pdbx_seq_one_letter_code
_entity_poly.pdbx_strand_id
1 'polypeptide(L)'
;MGLLKLISHQQQIKWHPRQECYLVSLSLNILLKIVPASTEEFIEDGGPSTVLQLLSNSRDKVYHYSHDIMLRSIELLALLSHKFTTIRDSVAFNGGVNCVLGLCEDVLESHFLQEQQQHLLSAGIFLLEKVCNHINALEVLPMIIKYMNRYIEPDEKDQLQIPKVIILCLSFIWNQIACCEDNAAKFVKMGGVYLILDVVKERNLVSEYLKSYVNQQVVNF
;
A
#
# COMPACT_ATOMS: atom_id res chain seq x y z
N MET A 1 20.77 16.46 -3.57
CA MET A 1 19.34 16.85 -3.66
C MET A 1 18.83 17.80 -2.56
N GLY A 2 18.50 19.05 -2.89
CA GLY A 2 17.85 20.00 -1.95
C GLY A 2 16.44 19.62 -1.50
N LEU A 3 15.70 18.84 -2.30
CA LEU A 3 14.32 18.40 -1.99
C LEU A 3 14.27 17.42 -0.81
N LEU A 4 15.29 16.54 -0.67
CA LEU A 4 15.39 15.62 0.47
C LEU A 4 15.60 16.36 1.79
N LYS A 5 16.24 17.53 1.77
CA LYS A 5 16.38 18.40 2.95
C LYS A 5 15.05 19.00 3.40
N LEU A 6 14.11 19.22 2.46
CA LEU A 6 12.76 19.68 2.80
C LEU A 6 11.93 18.57 3.48
N ILE A 7 12.20 17.31 3.15
CA ILE A 7 11.46 16.15 3.67
C ILE A 7 12.04 15.63 5.00
N SER A 8 13.36 15.71 5.19
CA SER A 8 14.06 15.13 6.35
C SER A 8 13.96 15.95 7.65
N HIS A 9 13.22 17.06 7.68
CA HIS A 9 13.16 18.02 8.81
C HIS A 9 14.53 18.49 9.35
N GLN A 10 15.61 18.33 8.58
CA GLN A 10 16.95 18.80 8.95
C GLN A 10 17.08 20.33 8.88
N GLN A 11 15.98 21.04 8.58
CA GLN A 11 15.95 22.48 8.52
C GLN A 11 15.72 23.07 9.91
N GLN A 12 16.52 24.06 10.28
CA GLN A 12 16.33 24.82 11.52
C GLN A 12 15.13 25.79 11.45
N ILE A 13 14.43 25.85 10.31
CA ILE A 13 13.33 26.78 10.05
C ILE A 13 12.03 26.18 10.59
N LYS A 14 11.39 26.88 11.54
CA LYS A 14 10.06 26.52 12.04
C LYS A 14 8.98 27.02 11.08
N TRP A 15 8.53 26.13 10.20
CA TRP A 15 7.39 26.40 9.32
C TRP A 15 6.07 26.29 10.08
N HIS A 16 5.03 26.97 9.58
CA HIS A 16 3.68 26.69 10.05
C HIS A 16 3.25 25.29 9.56
N PRO A 17 2.56 24.46 10.36
CA PRO A 17 2.28 23.05 10.01
C PRO A 17 1.61 22.88 8.63
N ARG A 18 0.66 23.76 8.28
CA ARG A 18 0.02 23.74 6.94
C ARG A 18 1.00 24.01 5.79
N GLN A 19 1.97 24.91 5.99
CA GLN A 19 2.98 25.22 4.98
C GLN A 19 3.96 24.06 4.83
N GLU A 20 4.38 23.48 5.95
CA GLU A 20 5.23 22.29 5.97
C GLU A 20 4.58 21.13 5.21
N CYS A 21 3.32 20.79 5.52
CA CYS A 21 2.61 19.74 4.81
C CYS A 21 2.52 20.00 3.30
N TYR A 22 2.26 21.25 2.90
CA TYR A 22 2.20 21.63 1.49
C TYR A 22 3.57 21.49 0.80
N LEU A 23 4.63 21.96 1.43
CA LEU A 23 6.00 21.88 0.90
C LEU A 23 6.49 20.42 0.79
N VAL A 24 6.17 19.58 1.78
CA VAL A 24 6.50 18.16 1.76
C VAL A 24 5.75 17.46 0.63
N SER A 25 4.44 17.66 0.50
CA SER A 25 3.64 17.08 -0.60
C SER A 25 4.13 17.54 -1.97
N LEU A 26 4.45 18.83 -2.13
CA LEU A 26 5.06 19.36 -3.36
C LEU A 26 6.42 18.72 -3.65
N SER A 27 7.26 18.56 -2.63
CA SER A 27 8.59 17.95 -2.78
C SER A 27 8.49 16.49 -3.23
N LEU A 28 7.59 15.69 -2.63
CA LEU A 28 7.34 14.31 -3.04
C LEU A 28 6.90 14.22 -4.50
N ASN A 29 6.00 15.11 -4.94
CA ASN A 29 5.53 15.16 -6.31
C ASN A 29 6.63 15.52 -7.31
N ILE A 30 7.56 16.41 -6.93
CA ILE A 30 8.71 16.77 -7.76
C ILE A 30 9.71 15.61 -7.80
N LEU A 31 10.00 14.97 -6.66
CA LEU A 31 10.87 13.79 -6.59
C LEU A 31 10.38 12.68 -7.53
N LEU A 32 9.08 12.41 -7.58
CA LEU A 32 8.49 11.40 -8.47
C LEU A 32 8.87 11.60 -9.95
N LYS A 33 9.06 12.87 -10.35
CA LYS A 33 9.41 13.25 -11.73
C LYS A 33 10.92 13.27 -11.98
N ILE A 34 11.71 13.68 -10.99
CA ILE A 34 13.15 13.92 -11.15
C ILE A 34 13.99 12.66 -10.86
N VAL A 35 13.60 11.85 -9.88
CA VAL A 35 14.36 10.65 -9.48
C VAL A 35 14.61 9.66 -10.63
N PRO A 36 13.67 9.43 -11.57
CA PRO A 36 13.96 8.57 -12.73
C PRO A 36 15.15 9.01 -13.59
N ALA A 37 15.50 10.30 -13.58
CA ALA A 37 16.67 10.85 -14.28
C ALA A 37 17.90 11.01 -13.37
N SER A 38 17.77 10.78 -12.07
CA SER A 38 18.80 11.04 -11.04
C SER A 38 18.79 9.95 -9.95
N THR A 39 18.61 8.70 -10.36
CA THR A 39 18.42 7.58 -9.44
C THR A 39 19.63 7.34 -8.54
N GLU A 40 20.85 7.45 -9.07
CA GLU A 40 22.08 7.30 -8.30
C GLU A 40 22.20 8.38 -7.21
N GLU A 41 22.06 9.66 -7.57
CA GLU A 41 22.08 10.78 -6.60
C GLU A 41 21.01 10.59 -5.51
N PHE A 42 19.80 10.19 -5.88
CA PHE A 42 18.73 9.93 -4.92
C PHE A 42 19.09 8.82 -3.91
N ILE A 43 19.77 7.77 -4.34
CA ILE A 43 20.20 6.68 -3.46
C ILE A 43 21.37 7.12 -2.58
N GLU A 44 22.39 7.77 -3.17
CA GLU A 44 23.57 8.25 -2.46
C GLU A 44 23.22 9.25 -1.35
N ASP A 45 22.22 10.11 -1.59
CA ASP A 45 21.70 11.06 -0.61
C ASP A 45 20.75 10.42 0.43
N GLY A 46 20.60 9.09 0.45
CA GLY A 46 19.74 8.40 1.41
C GLY A 46 18.25 8.61 1.17
N GLY A 47 17.84 8.90 -0.07
CA GLY A 47 16.46 9.16 -0.47
C GLY A 47 15.45 8.12 0.03
N PRO A 48 15.64 6.80 -0.24
CA PRO A 48 14.73 5.76 0.26
C PRO A 48 14.56 5.80 1.77
N SER A 49 15.66 5.90 2.53
CA SER A 49 15.63 5.96 4.00
C SER A 49 14.91 7.20 4.53
N THR A 50 15.10 8.35 3.86
CA THR A 50 14.46 9.62 4.22
C THR A 50 12.95 9.54 4.02
N VAL A 51 12.48 8.94 2.92
CA VAL A 51 11.04 8.79 2.66
C VAL A 51 10.41 7.76 3.61
N LEU A 52 11.11 6.69 3.97
CA LEU A 52 10.65 5.74 5.00
C LEU A 52 10.56 6.39 6.39
N GLN A 53 11.52 7.24 6.73
CA GLN A 53 11.48 8.00 7.97
C GLN A 53 10.29 8.98 7.98
N LEU A 54 10.03 9.67 6.87
CA LEU A 54 8.84 10.52 6.74
C LEU A 54 7.54 9.73 6.93
N LEU A 55 7.44 8.53 6.33
CA LEU A 55 6.31 7.62 6.53
C LEU A 55 6.13 7.25 8.00
N SER A 56 7.21 6.85 8.67
CA SER A 56 7.19 6.48 10.09
C SER A 56 6.77 7.65 10.98
N ASN A 57 7.34 8.84 10.74
CA ASN A 57 6.97 10.06 11.46
C ASN A 57 5.52 10.49 11.20
N SER A 58 4.97 10.20 10.03
CA SER A 58 3.56 10.50 9.70
C SER A 58 2.58 9.54 10.37
N ARG A 59 3.03 8.32 10.69
CA ARG A 59 2.28 7.34 11.46
C ARG A 59 2.25 7.73 12.94
N ASP A 60 3.38 8.16 13.49
CA ASP A 60 3.50 8.63 14.87
C ASP A 60 2.74 9.96 15.00
N LYS A 61 1.56 9.92 15.63
CA LYS A 61 0.64 11.08 15.85
C LYS A 61 1.26 12.31 16.53
N VAL A 62 2.54 12.24 16.88
CA VAL A 62 3.41 13.34 17.31
C VAL A 62 3.49 14.44 16.23
N TYR A 63 3.43 14.07 14.95
CA TYR A 63 3.44 15.01 13.85
C TYR A 63 2.07 15.09 13.17
N HIS A 64 1.60 16.31 12.89
CA HIS A 64 0.32 16.57 12.23
C HIS A 64 0.35 16.31 10.71
N TYR A 65 1.03 15.25 10.27
CA TYR A 65 1.08 14.93 8.84
C TYR A 65 -0.26 14.38 8.34
N SER A 66 -0.61 14.78 7.13
CA SER A 66 -1.85 14.39 6.49
C SER A 66 -1.73 13.00 5.86
N HIS A 67 -2.86 12.32 5.72
CA HIS A 67 -2.99 11.09 4.93
C HIS A 67 -2.41 11.22 3.51
N ASP A 68 -2.49 12.41 2.91
CA ASP A 68 -1.89 12.71 1.61
C ASP A 68 -0.37 12.49 1.61
N ILE A 69 0.35 12.93 2.65
CA ILE A 69 1.81 12.75 2.73
C ILE A 69 2.16 11.27 2.82
N MET A 70 1.41 10.49 3.61
CA MET A 70 1.60 9.05 3.71
C MET A 70 1.39 8.38 2.34
N LEU A 71 0.28 8.71 1.68
CA LEU A 71 -0.05 8.17 0.37
C LEU A 71 1.01 8.52 -0.69
N ARG A 72 1.43 9.78 -0.77
CA ARG A 72 2.45 10.22 -1.74
C ARG A 72 3.81 9.59 -1.49
N SER A 73 4.19 9.41 -0.23
CA SER A 73 5.45 8.78 0.13
C SER A 73 5.46 7.30 -0.29
N ILE A 74 4.37 6.58 -0.06
CA ILE A 74 4.28 5.18 -0.46
C ILE A 74 4.17 5.02 -1.97
N GLU A 75 3.43 5.89 -2.66
CA GLU A 75 3.33 5.90 -4.13
C GLU A 75 4.70 6.14 -4.78
N LEU A 76 5.48 7.08 -4.23
CA LEU A 76 6.84 7.36 -4.66
C LEU A 76 7.73 6.13 -4.54
N LEU A 77 7.78 5.53 -3.34
CA LEU A 77 8.59 4.34 -3.10
C LEU A 77 8.13 3.15 -3.95
N ALA A 78 6.82 2.96 -4.11
CA ALA A 78 6.27 1.85 -4.88
C ALA A 78 6.60 1.97 -6.38
N LEU A 79 6.42 3.16 -6.97
CA LEU A 79 6.74 3.39 -8.37
C LEU A 79 8.24 3.24 -8.64
N LEU A 80 9.07 3.80 -7.77
CA LEU A 80 10.52 3.76 -7.93
C LEU A 80 11.09 2.35 -7.70
N SER A 81 10.61 1.64 -6.68
CA SER A 81 11.00 0.23 -6.42
C SER A 81 10.55 -0.72 -7.52
N HIS A 82 9.45 -0.41 -8.20
CA HIS A 82 9.03 -1.18 -9.37
C HIS A 82 9.99 -0.98 -10.56
N LYS A 83 10.49 0.24 -10.77
CA LYS A 83 11.33 0.59 -11.93
C LYS A 83 12.81 0.32 -11.72
N PHE A 84 13.30 0.50 -10.50
CA PHE A 84 14.74 0.53 -10.19
C PHE A 84 15.04 -0.47 -9.08
N THR A 85 15.74 -1.56 -9.43
CA THR A 85 16.11 -2.61 -8.47
C THR A 85 16.97 -2.09 -7.34
N THR A 86 17.88 -1.14 -7.61
CA THR A 86 18.72 -0.51 -6.58
C THR A 86 17.90 0.27 -5.53
N ILE A 87 16.83 0.94 -5.94
CA ILE A 87 15.90 1.60 -5.00
C ILE A 87 15.15 0.55 -4.20
N ARG A 88 14.61 -0.49 -4.85
CA ARG A 88 13.91 -1.59 -4.17
C ARG A 88 14.77 -2.24 -3.10
N ASP A 89 16.01 -2.58 -3.44
CA ASP A 89 16.94 -3.24 -2.53
C ASP A 89 17.32 -2.30 -1.37
N SER A 90 17.47 -1.00 -1.64
CA SER A 90 17.66 0.03 -0.61
C SER A 90 16.45 0.18 0.31
N VAL A 91 15.21 0.18 -0.20
CA VAL A 91 13.99 0.20 0.62
C VAL A 91 13.92 -1.03 1.52
N ALA A 92 14.20 -2.22 0.98
CA ALA A 92 14.21 -3.47 1.76
C ALA A 92 15.27 -3.43 2.86
N PHE A 93 16.49 -2.99 2.54
CA PHE A 93 17.60 -2.86 3.49
C PHE A 93 17.29 -1.89 4.64
N ASN A 94 16.59 -0.79 4.35
CA ASN A 94 16.22 0.25 5.32
C ASN A 94 14.92 -0.07 6.10
N GLY A 95 14.52 -1.34 6.20
CA GLY A 95 13.35 -1.75 7.00
C GLY A 95 12.00 -1.41 6.37
N GLY A 96 11.95 -1.20 5.05
CA GLY A 96 10.74 -0.80 4.33
C GLY A 96 9.59 -1.80 4.47
N VAL A 97 9.88 -3.10 4.56
CA VAL A 97 8.85 -4.14 4.74
C VAL A 97 8.07 -3.91 6.04
N ASN A 98 8.76 -3.80 7.18
CA ASN A 98 8.12 -3.62 8.49
C ASN A 98 7.41 -2.27 8.60
N CYS A 99 8.02 -1.21 8.05
CA CYS A 99 7.43 0.12 8.01
C CYS A 99 6.09 0.11 7.26
N VAL A 100 6.05 -0.51 6.08
CA VAL A 100 4.86 -0.53 5.22
C VAL A 100 3.81 -1.50 5.75
N LEU A 101 4.23 -2.68 6.24
CA LEU A 101 3.33 -3.65 6.86
C LEU A 101 2.59 -3.02 8.05
N GLY A 102 3.32 -2.38 8.98
CA GLY A 102 2.70 -1.71 10.13
C GLY A 102 1.75 -0.58 9.73
N LEU A 103 2.03 0.14 8.65
CA LEU A 103 1.11 1.15 8.11
C LEU A 103 -0.17 0.50 7.57
N CYS A 104 -0.06 -0.59 6.81
CA CYS A 104 -1.22 -1.31 6.30
C CYS A 104 -2.06 -1.92 7.43
N GLU A 105 -1.41 -2.46 8.47
CA GLU A 105 -2.10 -3.00 9.65
C GLU A 105 -2.89 -1.92 10.38
N ASP A 106 -2.30 -0.75 10.66
CA ASP A 106 -3.01 0.38 11.28
C ASP A 106 -4.26 0.81 10.49
N VAL A 107 -4.15 0.81 9.16
CA VAL A 107 -5.29 1.10 8.28
C VAL A 107 -6.37 0.03 8.41
N LEU A 108 -6.00 -1.25 8.46
CA LEU A 108 -6.95 -2.35 8.62
C LEU A 108 -7.57 -2.43 10.02
N GLU A 109 -6.91 -1.89 11.05
CA GLU A 109 -7.49 -1.71 12.39
C GLU A 109 -8.50 -0.56 12.47
N SER A 110 -8.62 0.26 11.42
CA SER A 110 -9.65 1.30 11.38
C SER A 110 -11.05 0.68 11.37
N HIS A 111 -11.96 1.25 12.16
CA HIS A 111 -13.31 0.73 12.30
C HIS A 111 -14.04 0.66 10.95
N PHE A 112 -13.86 1.69 10.11
CA PHE A 112 -14.38 1.75 8.74
C PHE A 112 -13.25 2.02 7.76
N LEU A 113 -13.32 1.42 6.58
CA LEU A 113 -12.34 1.54 5.52
C LEU A 113 -12.84 2.49 4.44
N GLN A 114 -12.30 3.71 4.46
CA GLN A 114 -12.60 4.75 3.48
C GLN A 114 -11.79 4.58 2.19
N GLU A 115 -12.21 5.27 1.14
CA GLU A 115 -11.54 5.23 -0.18
C GLU A 115 -10.05 5.57 -0.09
N GLN A 116 -9.69 6.63 0.64
CA GLN A 116 -8.30 7.07 0.79
C GLN A 116 -7.43 6.01 1.49
N GLN A 117 -8.00 5.29 2.46
CA GLN A 117 -7.34 4.19 3.15
C GLN A 117 -7.12 3.00 2.22
N GLN A 118 -8.09 2.69 1.35
CA GLN A 118 -7.94 1.66 0.31
C GLN A 118 -6.88 2.02 -0.73
N HIS A 119 -6.72 3.29 -1.08
CA HIS A 119 -5.60 3.75 -1.92
C HIS A 119 -4.25 3.53 -1.24
N LEU A 120 -4.16 3.83 0.06
CA LEU A 120 -2.95 3.60 0.84
C LEU A 120 -2.62 2.11 0.93
N LEU A 121 -3.62 1.25 1.20
CA LEU A 121 -3.46 -0.20 1.18
C LEU A 121 -3.02 -0.71 -0.19
N SER A 122 -3.62 -0.22 -1.27
CA SER A 122 -3.22 -0.61 -2.64
C SER A 122 -1.74 -0.30 -2.88
N ALA A 123 -1.30 0.93 -2.60
CA ALA A 123 0.08 1.33 -2.81
C ALA A 123 1.04 0.55 -1.88
N GLY A 124 0.63 0.29 -0.64
CA GLY A 124 1.40 -0.50 0.32
C GLY A 124 1.57 -1.95 -0.08
N ILE A 125 0.48 -2.64 -0.46
CA ILE A 125 0.55 -4.02 -0.94
C ILE A 125 1.41 -4.09 -2.21
N PHE A 126 1.25 -3.13 -3.13
CA PHE A 126 2.07 -3.09 -4.33
C PHE A 126 3.57 -2.91 -4.01
N LEU A 127 3.91 -2.02 -3.07
CA LEU A 127 5.30 -1.86 -2.61
C LEU A 127 5.81 -3.13 -1.93
N LEU A 128 5.05 -3.72 -1.01
CA LEU A 128 5.39 -4.97 -0.32
C LEU A 128 5.64 -6.10 -1.33
N GLU A 129 4.83 -6.22 -2.38
CA GLU A 129 5.06 -7.20 -3.45
C GLU A 129 6.43 -7.02 -4.12
N LYS A 130 6.95 -5.79 -4.20
CA LYS A 130 8.26 -5.51 -4.79
C LYS A 130 9.39 -5.71 -3.79
N VAL A 131 9.24 -5.29 -2.54
CA VAL A 131 10.37 -5.31 -1.57
C VAL A 131 10.46 -6.59 -0.75
N CYS A 132 9.40 -7.40 -0.71
CA CYS A 132 9.43 -8.67 0.00
C CYS A 132 10.24 -9.72 -0.77
N ASN A 133 10.90 -10.58 0.00
CA ASN A 133 11.47 -11.84 -0.45
C ASN A 133 10.59 -13.00 0.06
N HIS A 134 10.87 -14.24 -0.34
CA HIS A 134 10.07 -15.38 0.08
C HIS A 134 10.04 -15.59 1.61
N ILE A 135 11.06 -15.14 2.34
CA ILE A 135 11.14 -15.33 3.80
C ILE A 135 10.15 -14.40 4.51
N ASN A 136 10.18 -13.10 4.20
CA ASN A 136 9.33 -12.11 4.84
C ASN A 136 7.91 -12.02 4.22
N ALA A 137 7.68 -12.63 3.04
CA ALA A 137 6.35 -12.68 2.44
C ALA A 137 5.29 -13.34 3.35
N LEU A 138 5.70 -14.28 4.21
CA LEU A 138 4.83 -14.91 5.19
C LEU A 138 4.37 -13.97 6.30
N GLU A 139 5.17 -12.97 6.65
CA GLU A 139 4.82 -11.97 7.65
C GLU A 139 3.74 -11.01 7.13
N VAL A 140 3.69 -10.81 5.81
CA VAL A 140 2.67 -9.99 5.13
C VAL A 140 1.34 -10.74 4.97
N LEU A 141 1.38 -12.07 4.96
CA LEU A 141 0.22 -12.91 4.64
C LEU A 141 -0.98 -12.73 5.60
N PRO A 142 -0.81 -12.61 6.94
CA PRO A 142 -1.93 -12.31 7.85
C PRO A 142 -2.66 -11.01 7.51
N MET A 143 -1.91 -9.96 7.13
CA MET A 143 -2.49 -8.67 6.71
C MET A 143 -3.32 -8.82 5.43
N ILE A 144 -2.81 -9.57 4.44
CA ILE A 144 -3.54 -9.88 3.20
C ILE A 144 -4.83 -10.66 3.50
N ILE A 145 -4.76 -11.69 4.32
CA ILE A 145 -5.92 -12.49 4.72
C ILE A 145 -6.95 -11.62 5.46
N LYS A 146 -6.51 -10.75 6.36
CA LYS A 146 -7.38 -9.80 7.07
C LYS A 146 -8.14 -8.89 6.10
N TYR A 147 -7.46 -8.33 5.11
CA TYR A 147 -8.13 -7.52 4.07
C TYR A 147 -9.13 -8.36 3.26
N MET A 148 -8.75 -9.56 2.83
CA MET A 148 -9.63 -10.43 2.03
C MET A 148 -10.90 -10.85 2.79
N ASN A 149 -10.79 -11.16 4.09
CA ASN A 149 -11.95 -11.43 4.93
C ASN A 149 -12.87 -10.21 5.02
N ARG A 150 -12.31 -9.02 5.27
CA ARG A 150 -13.08 -7.77 5.29
C ARG A 150 -13.72 -7.44 3.95
N TYR A 151 -13.11 -7.88 2.85
CA TYR A 151 -13.68 -7.74 1.51
C TYR A 151 -14.90 -8.65 1.28
N ILE A 152 -14.88 -9.87 1.83
CA ILE A 152 -16.00 -10.82 1.75
C ILE A 152 -17.14 -10.37 2.67
N GLU A 153 -16.81 -9.96 3.90
CA GLU A 153 -17.75 -9.52 4.92
C GLU A 153 -17.46 -8.07 5.32
N PRO A 154 -17.80 -7.08 4.47
CA PRO A 154 -17.58 -5.67 4.78
C PRO A 154 -18.48 -5.19 5.91
N ASP A 155 -17.99 -4.23 6.70
CA ASP A 155 -18.87 -3.43 7.53
C ASP A 155 -19.82 -2.60 6.65
N GLU A 156 -21.05 -2.36 7.08
CA GLU A 156 -22.06 -1.60 6.32
C GLU A 156 -21.58 -0.18 5.93
N LYS A 157 -20.64 0.39 6.69
CA LYS A 157 -20.07 1.72 6.41
C LYS A 157 -18.75 1.67 5.66
N ASP A 158 -18.23 0.48 5.36
CA ASP A 158 -17.06 0.36 4.51
C ASP A 158 -17.42 0.77 3.07
N GLN A 159 -16.61 1.66 2.49
CA GLN A 159 -16.78 2.10 1.11
C GLN A 159 -15.98 1.19 0.17
N LEU A 160 -16.12 -0.13 0.29
CA LEU A 160 -15.35 -1.09 -0.50
C LEU A 160 -15.82 -1.06 -1.96
N GLN A 161 -15.12 -0.31 -2.80
CA GLN A 161 -15.49 -0.18 -4.22
C GLN A 161 -14.32 -0.33 -5.18
N ILE A 162 -13.11 -0.64 -4.69
CA ILE A 162 -11.92 -0.72 -5.55
C ILE A 162 -11.46 -2.18 -5.70
N PRO A 163 -11.79 -2.86 -6.83
CA PRO A 163 -11.24 -4.20 -7.15
C PRO A 163 -9.71 -4.25 -7.17
N LYS A 164 -9.05 -3.09 -7.24
CA LYS A 164 -7.59 -2.97 -7.30
C LYS A 164 -6.90 -3.57 -6.08
N VAL A 165 -7.41 -3.33 -4.87
CA VAL A 165 -6.74 -3.85 -3.66
C VAL A 165 -6.79 -5.37 -3.65
N ILE A 166 -7.94 -5.97 -3.97
CA ILE A 166 -8.08 -7.43 -4.01
C ILE A 166 -7.24 -8.05 -5.14
N ILE A 167 -7.15 -7.40 -6.31
CA ILE A 167 -6.25 -7.83 -7.39
C ILE A 167 -4.79 -7.81 -6.93
N LEU A 168 -4.38 -6.79 -6.17
CA LEU A 168 -3.04 -6.71 -5.62
C LEU A 168 -2.77 -7.78 -4.55
N CYS A 169 -3.76 -8.09 -3.70
CA CYS A 169 -3.67 -9.23 -2.77
C CYS A 169 -3.45 -10.55 -3.52
N LEU A 170 -4.22 -10.80 -4.58
CA LEU A 170 -4.09 -12.01 -5.39
C LEU A 170 -2.76 -12.06 -6.15
N SER A 171 -2.29 -10.92 -6.68
CA SER A 171 -0.97 -10.76 -7.29
C SER A 171 0.14 -11.10 -6.30
N PHE A 172 0.05 -10.59 -5.06
CA PHE A 172 0.99 -10.89 -4.00
C PHE A 172 1.03 -12.38 -3.67
N ILE A 173 -0.13 -13.01 -3.46
CA ILE A 173 -0.23 -14.45 -3.19
C ILE A 173 0.40 -15.24 -4.34
N TRP A 174 0.08 -14.90 -5.59
CA TRP A 174 0.64 -15.60 -6.76
C TRP A 174 2.17 -15.47 -6.83
N ASN A 175 2.69 -14.25 -6.75
CA ASN A 175 4.11 -13.97 -6.98
C ASN A 175 5.00 -14.36 -5.79
N GLN A 176 4.51 -14.23 -4.55
CA GLN A 176 5.34 -14.37 -3.34
C GLN A 176 5.07 -15.66 -2.55
N ILE A 177 3.87 -16.23 -2.68
CA ILE A 177 3.43 -17.39 -1.89
C ILE A 177 3.34 -18.64 -2.76
N ALA A 178 2.61 -18.61 -3.88
CA ALA A 178 2.33 -19.80 -4.68
C ALA A 178 3.58 -20.39 -5.35
N CYS A 179 4.58 -19.56 -5.68
CA CYS A 179 5.83 -20.01 -6.28
C CYS A 179 6.83 -20.63 -5.29
N CYS A 180 6.52 -20.65 -3.99
CA CYS A 180 7.38 -21.25 -2.96
C CYS A 180 6.59 -22.32 -2.20
N GLU A 181 7.00 -23.59 -2.30
CA GLU A 181 6.25 -24.73 -1.73
C GLU A 181 5.99 -24.58 -0.23
N ASP A 182 6.99 -24.14 0.53
CA ASP A 182 6.86 -23.91 1.97
C ASP A 182 5.82 -22.82 2.29
N ASN A 183 5.81 -21.74 1.51
CA ASN A 183 4.86 -20.64 1.69
C ASN A 183 3.45 -21.07 1.28
N ALA A 184 3.32 -21.79 0.16
CA ALA A 184 2.07 -22.35 -0.31
C ALA A 184 1.47 -23.31 0.74
N ALA A 185 2.28 -24.21 1.30
CA ALA A 185 1.82 -25.12 2.34
C ALA A 185 1.34 -24.38 3.60
N LYS A 186 2.01 -23.30 4.01
CA LYS A 186 1.57 -22.45 5.13
C LYS A 186 0.27 -21.73 4.81
N PHE A 187 0.13 -21.16 3.61
CA PHE A 187 -1.09 -20.50 3.17
C PHE A 187 -2.29 -21.45 3.14
N VAL A 188 -2.10 -22.68 2.67
CA VAL A 188 -3.13 -23.74 2.72
C VAL A 188 -3.54 -24.03 4.16
N LYS A 189 -2.59 -24.17 5.09
CA LYS A 189 -2.87 -24.39 6.52
C LYS A 189 -3.64 -23.24 7.17
N MET A 190 -3.51 -22.02 6.65
CA MET A 190 -4.29 -20.85 7.09
C MET A 190 -5.68 -20.77 6.46
N GLY A 191 -6.10 -21.78 5.69
CA GLY A 191 -7.39 -21.78 4.98
C GLY A 191 -7.40 -20.90 3.72
N GLY A 192 -6.24 -20.47 3.24
CA GLY A 192 -6.11 -19.49 2.16
C GLY A 192 -6.75 -19.91 0.83
N VAL A 193 -6.82 -21.22 0.54
CA VAL A 193 -7.50 -21.72 -0.67
C VAL A 193 -9.01 -21.47 -0.60
N TYR A 194 -9.64 -21.74 0.55
CA TYR A 194 -11.08 -21.48 0.74
C TYR A 194 -11.37 -19.98 0.63
N LEU A 195 -10.50 -19.16 1.23
CA LEU A 195 -10.60 -17.70 1.14
C LEU A 195 -10.59 -17.19 -0.30
N ILE A 196 -9.72 -17.73 -1.17
CA ILE A 196 -9.70 -17.37 -2.59
C ILE A 196 -11.01 -17.76 -3.28
N LEU A 197 -11.55 -18.95 -2.98
CA LEU A 197 -12.81 -19.41 -3.55
C LEU A 197 -13.98 -18.51 -3.13
N ASP A 198 -14.01 -18.06 -1.87
CA ASP A 198 -15.02 -17.15 -1.35
C ASP A 198 -14.94 -15.77 -2.04
N VAL A 199 -13.73 -15.22 -2.21
CA VAL A 199 -13.53 -13.97 -2.98
C VAL A 199 -14.04 -14.09 -4.42
N VAL A 200 -13.81 -15.24 -5.08
CA VAL A 200 -14.32 -15.48 -6.45
C VAL A 200 -15.84 -15.59 -6.46
N LYS A 201 -16.43 -16.26 -5.46
CA LYS A 201 -17.88 -16.43 -5.33
C LYS A 201 -18.60 -15.09 -5.14
N GLU A 202 -18.11 -14.24 -4.23
CA GLU A 202 -18.70 -12.92 -3.98
C GLU A 202 -18.71 -12.05 -5.25
N ARG A 203 -17.66 -12.12 -6.07
CA ARG A 203 -17.63 -11.38 -7.34
C ARG A 203 -18.68 -11.87 -8.34
N ASN A 204 -18.99 -13.16 -8.34
CA ASN A 204 -20.02 -13.74 -9.22
C ASN A 204 -21.43 -13.34 -8.76
N LEU A 205 -21.66 -13.25 -7.44
CA LEU A 205 -22.93 -12.78 -6.87
C LEU A 205 -23.22 -11.32 -7.25
N VAL A 206 -22.21 -10.44 -7.25
CA VAL A 206 -22.37 -9.04 -7.71
C VAL A 206 -22.69 -8.97 -9.21
N SER A 207 -22.10 -9.83 -10.05
CA SER A 207 -22.41 -9.88 -11.48
C SER A 207 -23.83 -10.37 -11.76
N GLU A 208 -24.32 -11.35 -11.00
CA GLU A 208 -25.69 -11.87 -11.11
C GLU A 208 -26.73 -10.88 -10.56
N TYR A 209 -26.43 -10.18 -9.46
CA TYR A 209 -27.29 -9.15 -8.89
C TYR A 209 -27.41 -7.92 -9.81
N LEU A 210 -26.32 -7.50 -10.45
CA LEU A 210 -26.38 -6.43 -11.46
C LEU A 210 -27.15 -6.87 -12.72
N LYS A 211 -27.02 -8.13 -13.15
CA LYS A 211 -27.81 -8.68 -14.25
C LYS A 211 -29.30 -8.77 -13.91
N SER A 212 -29.66 -9.18 -12.69
CA SER A 212 -31.06 -9.27 -12.26
C SER A 212 -31.69 -7.88 -12.06
N TYR A 213 -30.93 -6.91 -11.54
CA TYR A 213 -31.39 -5.53 -11.35
C TYR A 213 -31.60 -4.79 -12.69
N VAL A 214 -30.68 -4.97 -13.66
CA VAL A 214 -30.85 -4.43 -15.03
C VAL A 214 -32.05 -5.08 -15.71
N ASN A 215 -32.25 -6.39 -15.56
CA ASN A 215 -33.41 -7.07 -16.13
C ASN A 215 -34.75 -6.66 -15.48
N GLN A 216 -34.76 -6.25 -14.21
CA GLN A 216 -35.96 -5.72 -13.54
C GLN A 216 -36.30 -4.28 -13.95
N GLN A 217 -35.31 -3.46 -14.30
CA GLN A 217 -35.55 -2.10 -14.80
C GLN A 217 -35.98 -2.06 -16.27
N VAL A 218 -35.57 -3.02 -17.09
CA VAL A 218 -35.96 -3.14 -18.51
C VAL A 218 -37.42 -3.62 -18.68
N VAL A 219 -38.04 -4.20 -17.65
CA VAL A 219 -39.45 -4.65 -17.69
C VAL A 219 -40.44 -3.53 -17.30
N ASN A 220 -39.95 -2.37 -16.85
CA ASN A 220 -40.78 -1.21 -16.47
C ASN A 220 -40.66 -0.02 -17.43
N PHE A 221 -40.24 -0.24 -18.68
CA PHE A 221 -40.31 0.73 -19.78
C PHE A 221 -41.06 0.16 -20.97
#